data_AF-A0AAV1HRX7-F1
#
_entry.id   AF-A0AAV1HRX7-F1
#
_cell.length_a   1.000
_cell.length_b   1.000
_cell.length_c   1.000
_cell.angle_alpha   90.00
_cell.angle_beta   90.00
_cell.angle_gamma   90.00
#
_symmetry.space_group_name_H-M   'P 1'
#
loop_
_entity.id
_entity.type
_entity.pdbx_description
1 polymer ?
#
loop_
_entity_poly.entity_id
_entity_poly.type
_entity_poly.pdbx_seq_one_letter_code
_entity_poly.pdbx_strand_id
1 'polypeptide(L)'
;MIGPLLPEPGKALDLELEEFVNSASRDGVLLVAMGTLAIWGPEEKTAMAAALAALPCKVIWSLSGNDMTMIKAGKNTKVLDWAPQNDLLAHPQIRAFVSHAGINSVYEALYHGKPIIAMPFFADQPYNAVRVVSKKFGVQVLPSQISEPAFTAAILEVLTTPSYSDTAQAMSVKIRARKRTPVQEGADWIEHAIETKGEPYLWLPAEDLSFLPHGTIATFTILGISAAGVAGGLKKLLRIMGRLRL
;
A
#
# COMPACT_ATOMS: atom_id res chain seq x y z
N MET A 1 -1.76 5.13 19.75
CA MET A 1 -1.86 4.34 18.51
C MET A 1 -1.55 2.89 18.88
N ILE A 2 -2.55 2.00 18.76
CA ILE A 2 -2.55 0.62 19.26
C ILE A 2 -1.57 -0.35 18.56
N GLY A 3 -0.84 0.11 17.54
CA GLY A 3 0.10 -0.72 16.78
C GLY A 3 -0.58 -1.51 15.64
N PRO A 4 0.18 -2.32 14.89
CA PRO A 4 -0.35 -3.03 13.73
C PRO A 4 -1.14 -4.27 14.12
N LEU A 5 -2.38 -4.39 13.66
CA LEU A 5 -3.30 -5.46 14.05
C LEU A 5 -3.12 -6.77 13.26
N LEU A 6 -2.71 -6.67 11.99
CA LEU A 6 -2.72 -7.81 11.06
C LEU A 6 -1.50 -8.73 11.11
N PRO A 7 -0.26 -8.23 11.31
CA PRO A 7 0.91 -9.12 11.31
C PRO A 7 0.86 -10.14 12.43
N GLU A 8 1.10 -11.40 12.10
CA GLU A 8 1.08 -12.52 13.03
C GLU A 8 2.28 -13.47 12.79
N PRO A 9 2.64 -14.36 13.73
CA PRO A 9 3.63 -15.40 13.46
C PRO A 9 3.26 -16.20 12.20
N GLY A 10 4.26 -16.50 11.38
CA GLY A 10 4.03 -17.25 10.14
C GLY A 10 3.57 -18.68 10.40
N LYS A 11 2.62 -19.13 9.59
CA LYS A 11 2.18 -20.53 9.50
C LYS A 11 3.02 -21.27 8.47
N ALA A 12 2.94 -22.60 8.50
CA ALA A 12 3.58 -23.43 7.49
C ALA A 12 2.95 -23.16 6.11
N LEU A 13 3.80 -23.04 5.09
CA LEU A 13 3.35 -22.97 3.70
C LEU A 13 2.85 -24.34 3.25
N ASP A 14 2.04 -24.36 2.19
CA ASP A 14 1.73 -25.62 1.51
C ASP A 14 3.00 -26.23 0.89
N LEU A 15 2.96 -27.55 0.63
CA LEU A 15 4.13 -28.29 0.17
C LEU A 15 4.72 -27.74 -1.13
N GLU A 16 3.86 -27.35 -2.08
CA GLU A 16 4.31 -26.86 -3.38
C GLU A 16 5.06 -25.53 -3.25
N LEU A 17 4.53 -24.61 -2.45
CA LEU A 17 5.13 -23.31 -2.22
C LEU A 17 6.40 -23.42 -1.38
N GLU A 18 6.39 -24.27 -0.35
CA GLU A 18 7.55 -24.58 0.47
C GLU A 18 8.70 -25.14 -0.39
N GLU A 19 8.43 -26.11 -1.27
CA GLU A 19 9.41 -26.67 -2.21
C GLU A 19 9.96 -25.62 -3.16
N PHE A 20 9.10 -24.74 -3.70
CA PHE A 20 9.53 -23.67 -4.59
C PHE A 20 10.47 -22.68 -3.87
N VAL A 21 10.11 -22.29 -2.65
CA VAL A 21 10.87 -21.33 -1.83
C VAL A 21 12.20 -21.94 -1.38
N ASN A 22 12.21 -23.20 -0.94
CA ASN A 22 13.42 -23.88 -0.47
C ASN A 22 14.38 -24.30 -1.59
N SER A 23 13.89 -24.44 -2.82
CA SER A 23 14.76 -24.64 -3.99
C SER A 23 15.40 -23.33 -4.49
N ALA A 24 15.21 -22.20 -3.79
CA ALA A 24 16.00 -21.00 -4.01
C ALA A 24 17.47 -21.24 -3.62
N SER A 25 18.39 -20.68 -4.41
CA SER A 25 19.83 -20.67 -4.13
C SER A 25 20.15 -19.70 -2.98
N ARG A 26 21.43 -19.35 -2.82
CA ARG A 26 21.89 -18.33 -1.86
C ARG A 26 21.16 -16.99 -1.99
N ASP A 27 20.70 -16.66 -3.19
CA ASP A 27 20.06 -15.38 -3.54
C ASP A 27 18.63 -15.26 -2.96
N GLY A 28 18.06 -16.36 -2.47
CA GLY A 28 16.76 -16.41 -1.81
C GLY A 28 15.60 -16.06 -2.74
N VAL A 29 14.53 -15.51 -2.17
CA VAL A 29 13.27 -15.24 -2.85
C VAL A 29 12.84 -13.79 -2.63
N LEU A 30 12.38 -13.13 -3.70
CA LEU A 30 11.70 -11.85 -3.66
C LEU A 30 10.18 -12.08 -3.65
N LEU A 31 9.48 -11.48 -2.69
CA LEU A 31 8.01 -11.44 -2.71
C LEU A 31 7.54 -10.17 -3.40
N VAL A 32 6.53 -10.27 -4.28
CA VAL A 32 5.92 -9.14 -4.97
C VAL A 32 4.40 -9.20 -4.77
N ALA A 33 3.82 -8.19 -4.12
CA ALA A 33 2.37 -8.05 -3.98
C ALA A 33 1.95 -6.58 -3.95
N MET A 34 1.14 -6.18 -4.93
CA MET A 34 0.67 -4.79 -5.09
C MET A 34 -0.68 -4.51 -4.43
N GLY A 35 -1.26 -5.49 -3.73
CA GLY A 35 -2.61 -5.40 -3.19
C GLY A 35 -3.69 -5.47 -4.29
N THR A 36 -4.95 -5.45 -3.86
CA THR A 36 -6.11 -5.68 -4.75
C THR A 36 -6.59 -4.42 -5.48
N LEU A 37 -6.15 -3.24 -5.02
CA LEU A 37 -6.61 -1.95 -5.53
C LEU A 37 -5.56 -1.23 -6.39
N ALA A 38 -4.41 -1.86 -6.65
CA ALA A 38 -3.39 -1.26 -7.51
C ALA A 38 -3.90 -1.15 -8.95
N ILE A 39 -3.95 0.07 -9.46
CA ILE A 39 -4.32 0.36 -10.85
C ILE A 39 -3.06 0.84 -11.57
N TRP A 40 -2.65 0.06 -12.57
CA TRP A 40 -1.43 0.26 -13.33
C TRP A 40 -1.53 -0.42 -14.68
N GLY A 41 -0.87 0.18 -15.67
CA GLY A 41 -1.02 -0.19 -17.07
C GLY A 41 -0.26 -1.47 -17.44
N PRO A 42 -0.54 -1.99 -18.65
CA PRO A 42 0.15 -3.17 -19.18
C PRO A 42 1.64 -2.92 -19.42
N GLU A 43 2.04 -1.68 -19.72
CA GLU A 43 3.45 -1.32 -19.93
C GLU A 43 4.25 -1.44 -18.64
N GLU A 44 3.74 -0.89 -17.54
CA GLU A 44 4.39 -0.99 -16.22
C GLU A 44 4.50 -2.44 -15.75
N LYS A 45 3.43 -3.22 -15.93
CA LYS A 45 3.42 -4.66 -15.62
C LYS A 45 4.44 -5.43 -16.46
N THR A 46 4.56 -5.11 -17.74
CA THR A 46 5.53 -5.75 -18.64
C THR A 46 6.97 -5.39 -18.27
N ALA A 47 7.23 -4.12 -17.98
CA ALA A 47 8.54 -3.66 -17.50
C ALA A 47 8.92 -4.33 -16.17
N MET A 48 7.96 -4.48 -15.25
CA MET A 48 8.17 -5.22 -14.01
C MET A 48 8.47 -6.69 -14.27
N ALA A 49 7.70 -7.36 -15.12
CA ALA A 49 7.91 -8.77 -15.45
C ALA A 49 9.31 -9.01 -16.05
N ALA A 50 9.76 -8.13 -16.94
CA ALA A 50 11.11 -8.17 -17.51
C ALA A 50 12.18 -8.00 -16.43
N ALA A 51 12.03 -7.01 -15.54
CA ALA A 51 12.96 -6.79 -14.44
C ALA A 51 13.04 -7.99 -13.49
N LEU A 52 11.89 -8.56 -13.11
CA LEU A 52 11.81 -9.73 -12.24
C LEU A 52 12.47 -10.96 -12.89
N ALA A 53 12.32 -11.12 -14.21
CA ALA A 53 12.95 -12.20 -14.97
C ALA A 53 14.48 -12.08 -15.07
N ALA A 54 15.01 -10.85 -14.97
CA ALA A 54 16.45 -10.57 -15.01
C ALA A 54 17.16 -10.82 -13.66
N LEU A 55 16.42 -11.02 -12.58
CA LEU A 55 16.99 -11.24 -11.26
C LEU A 55 17.63 -12.62 -11.12
N PRO A 56 18.75 -12.73 -10.38
CA PRO A 56 19.38 -14.02 -10.09
C PRO A 56 18.59 -14.85 -9.05
N CYS A 57 17.73 -14.20 -8.26
CA CYS A 57 16.91 -14.84 -7.24
C CYS A 57 15.58 -15.36 -7.80
N LYS A 58 14.90 -16.19 -7.01
CA LYS A 58 13.53 -16.59 -7.31
C LYS A 58 12.55 -15.48 -6.95
N VAL A 59 11.39 -15.48 -7.60
CA VAL A 59 10.34 -14.49 -7.37
C VAL A 59 9.01 -15.20 -7.12
N ILE A 60 8.28 -14.75 -6.10
CA ILE A 60 6.85 -15.03 -5.95
C ILE A 60 6.10 -13.76 -6.24
N TRP A 61 5.21 -13.80 -7.22
CA TRP A 61 4.42 -12.64 -7.61
C TRP A 61 2.93 -12.92 -7.46
N SER A 62 2.29 -12.23 -6.51
CA SER A 62 0.83 -12.24 -6.37
C SER A 62 0.21 -11.30 -7.40
N LEU A 63 -0.52 -11.87 -8.35
CA LEU A 63 -1.25 -11.17 -9.40
C LEU A 63 -2.61 -11.83 -9.58
N SER A 64 -3.68 -11.05 -9.54
CA SER A 64 -5.03 -11.60 -9.64
C SER A 64 -5.61 -11.58 -11.06
N GLY A 65 -6.38 -12.61 -11.39
CA GLY A 65 -7.29 -12.61 -12.55
C GLY A 65 -6.62 -12.42 -13.92
N ASN A 66 -7.17 -11.51 -14.74
CA ASN A 66 -6.74 -11.30 -16.13
C ASN A 66 -5.27 -10.89 -16.28
N ASP A 67 -4.63 -10.37 -15.23
CA ASP A 67 -3.22 -9.99 -15.28
C ASP A 67 -2.30 -11.22 -15.40
N MET A 68 -2.69 -12.36 -14.82
CA MET A 68 -1.89 -13.59 -14.90
C MET A 68 -1.76 -14.13 -16.33
N THR A 69 -2.79 -13.94 -17.15
CA THR A 69 -2.81 -14.45 -18.53
C THR A 69 -2.12 -13.49 -19.51
N MET A 70 -2.06 -12.20 -19.16
CA MET A 70 -1.48 -11.15 -20.00
C MET A 70 0.04 -11.01 -19.81
N ILE A 71 0.57 -11.38 -18.64
CA ILE A 71 1.98 -11.21 -18.29
C ILE A 71 2.78 -12.49 -18.57
N LYS A 72 3.87 -12.36 -19.34
CA LYS A 72 4.85 -13.44 -19.52
C LYS A 72 5.90 -13.38 -18.41
N ALA A 73 5.67 -14.14 -17.35
CA ALA A 73 6.63 -14.25 -16.24
C ALA A 73 7.92 -15.00 -16.65
N GLY A 74 9.05 -14.62 -16.03
CA GLY A 74 10.33 -15.30 -16.20
C GLY A 74 10.34 -16.71 -15.59
N LYS A 75 11.30 -17.55 -15.99
CA LYS A 75 11.44 -18.94 -15.47
C LYS A 75 11.73 -19.01 -13.97
N ASN A 76 12.25 -17.93 -13.39
CA ASN A 76 12.52 -17.78 -11.95
C ASN A 76 11.30 -17.30 -11.15
N THR A 77 10.18 -16.99 -11.82
CA THR A 77 9.02 -16.34 -11.21
C THR A 77 7.84 -17.31 -11.13
N LYS A 78 7.34 -17.55 -9.90
CA LYS A 78 6.07 -18.23 -9.66
C LYS A 78 4.97 -17.19 -9.46
N VAL A 79 3.97 -17.21 -10.32
CA VAL A 79 2.81 -16.32 -10.22
C VAL A 79 1.69 -17.03 -9.48
N LEU A 80 1.09 -16.36 -8.49
CA LEU A 80 -0.03 -16.86 -7.68
C LEU A 80 -1.19 -15.87 -7.77
N ASP A 81 -2.42 -16.38 -7.87
CA ASP A 81 -3.63 -15.53 -7.77
C ASP A 81 -3.71 -14.89 -6.37
N TRP A 82 -3.36 -15.67 -5.34
CA TRP A 82 -3.28 -15.24 -3.96
C TRP A 82 -2.03 -15.81 -3.28
N ALA A 83 -1.20 -14.95 -2.72
CA ALA A 83 -0.03 -15.35 -1.93
C ALA A 83 -0.36 -15.30 -0.42
N PRO A 84 0.00 -16.32 0.38
CA PRO A 84 -0.07 -16.24 1.85
C PRO A 84 1.02 -15.28 2.37
N GLN A 85 0.78 -13.98 2.20
CA GLN A 85 1.79 -12.92 2.34
C GLN A 85 2.48 -12.92 3.70
N ASN A 86 1.73 -12.98 4.81
CA ASN A 86 2.31 -13.01 6.14
C ASN A 86 3.24 -14.22 6.33
N ASP A 87 2.82 -15.39 5.89
CA ASP A 87 3.56 -16.65 6.06
C ASP A 87 4.81 -16.68 5.17
N LEU A 88 4.71 -16.19 3.94
CA LEU A 88 5.86 -15.97 3.07
C LEU A 88 6.84 -14.98 3.70
N LEU A 89 6.37 -13.82 4.17
CA LEU A 89 7.23 -12.83 4.83
C LEU A 89 7.92 -13.41 6.07
N ALA A 90 7.31 -14.36 6.79
CA ALA A 90 7.93 -15.05 7.90
C ALA A 90 9.06 -16.01 7.47
N HIS A 91 9.03 -16.50 6.23
CA HIS A 91 9.95 -17.53 5.75
C HIS A 91 11.39 -16.98 5.62
N PRO A 92 12.43 -17.75 6.06
CA PRO A 92 13.81 -17.28 6.06
C PRO A 92 14.39 -17.02 4.67
N GLN A 93 13.91 -17.73 3.64
CA GLN A 93 14.33 -17.52 2.25
C GLN A 93 13.80 -16.23 1.62
N ILE A 94 12.73 -15.62 2.15
CA ILE A 94 12.28 -14.32 1.64
C ILE A 94 13.29 -13.25 2.06
N ARG A 95 13.83 -12.52 1.09
CA ARG A 95 14.89 -11.52 1.31
C ARG A 95 14.36 -10.09 1.35
N ALA A 96 13.37 -9.79 0.52
CA ALA A 96 12.77 -8.46 0.45
C ALA A 96 11.32 -8.57 -0.08
N PHE A 97 10.60 -7.46 0.05
CA PHE A 97 9.22 -7.36 -0.38
C PHE A 97 9.00 -6.16 -1.28
N VAL A 98 8.56 -6.40 -2.51
CA VAL A 98 8.04 -5.34 -3.37
C VAL A 98 6.56 -5.14 -3.04
N SER A 99 6.23 -3.92 -2.59
CA SER A 99 4.90 -3.57 -2.12
C SER A 99 4.43 -2.24 -2.67
N HIS A 100 3.12 -2.11 -2.87
CA HIS A 100 2.46 -0.81 -3.10
C HIS A 100 2.55 0.15 -1.91
N ALA A 101 3.17 -0.24 -0.79
CA ALA A 101 3.32 0.53 0.44
C ALA A 101 1.99 0.87 1.15
N GLY A 102 0.96 0.04 0.98
CA GLY A 102 -0.19 0.05 1.89
C GLY A 102 0.27 -0.22 3.32
N ILE A 103 -0.30 0.49 4.31
CA ILE A 103 0.21 0.49 5.68
C ILE A 103 0.26 -0.91 6.31
N ASN A 104 -0.71 -1.77 5.99
CA ASN A 104 -0.75 -3.16 6.45
C ASN A 104 0.45 -3.96 5.91
N SER A 105 0.69 -3.89 4.60
CA SER A 105 1.82 -4.54 3.94
C SER A 105 3.17 -4.07 4.47
N VAL A 106 3.30 -2.77 4.76
CA VAL A 106 4.49 -2.22 5.42
C VAL A 106 4.70 -2.83 6.80
N TYR A 107 3.64 -2.92 7.60
CA TYR A 107 3.74 -3.49 8.94
C TYR A 107 3.97 -5.01 8.94
N GLU A 108 3.42 -5.77 8.01
CA GLU A 108 3.70 -7.20 7.87
C GLU A 108 5.18 -7.44 7.54
N ALA A 109 5.73 -6.69 6.58
CA ALA A 109 7.15 -6.79 6.25
C ALA A 109 8.03 -6.39 7.43
N LEU A 110 7.73 -5.28 8.11
CA LEU A 110 8.50 -4.87 9.28
C LEU A 110 8.35 -5.83 10.46
N TYR A 111 7.18 -6.43 10.67
CA TYR A 111 6.99 -7.46 11.71
C TYR A 111 7.94 -8.64 11.49
N HIS A 112 8.13 -9.06 10.23
CA HIS A 112 9.05 -10.15 9.85
C HIS A 112 10.47 -9.70 9.50
N GLY A 113 10.78 -8.41 9.63
CA GLY A 113 12.12 -7.86 9.41
C GLY A 113 12.58 -7.83 7.96
N LYS A 114 11.64 -7.76 7.01
CA LYS A 114 11.95 -7.73 5.56
C LYS A 114 12.01 -6.28 5.05
N PRO A 115 13.09 -5.89 4.33
CA PRO A 115 13.15 -4.59 3.69
C PRO A 115 12.18 -4.50 2.50
N ILE A 116 11.83 -3.27 2.12
CA ILE A 116 10.73 -2.99 1.19
C ILE A 116 11.22 -2.25 -0.06
N ILE A 117 10.79 -2.68 -1.23
CA ILE A 117 10.82 -1.88 -2.46
C ILE A 117 9.42 -1.30 -2.62
N ALA A 118 9.26 -0.02 -2.28
CA ALA A 118 7.96 0.64 -2.24
C ALA A 118 7.59 1.22 -3.61
N MET A 119 6.45 0.81 -4.15
CA MET A 119 5.91 1.30 -5.41
C MET A 119 4.49 1.87 -5.23
N PRO A 120 4.35 3.09 -4.69
CA PRO A 120 3.06 3.64 -4.30
C PRO A 120 2.24 4.15 -5.50
N PHE A 121 0.91 4.01 -5.41
CA PHE A 121 -0.04 4.46 -6.42
C PHE A 121 -0.94 5.61 -5.95
N PHE A 122 -1.62 5.47 -4.79
CA PHE A 122 -2.64 6.44 -4.34
C PHE A 122 -2.85 6.46 -2.82
N ALA A 123 -3.72 7.36 -2.35
CA ALA A 123 -4.10 7.54 -0.95
C ALA A 123 -2.89 7.76 -0.02
N ASP A 124 -2.72 6.91 0.99
CA ASP A 124 -1.66 6.97 1.99
C ASP A 124 -0.35 6.32 1.52
N GLN A 125 -0.36 5.59 0.41
CA GLN A 125 0.80 4.84 -0.08
C GLN A 125 2.03 5.72 -0.34
N PRO A 126 1.95 6.90 -0.99
CA PRO A 126 3.12 7.75 -1.18
C PRO A 126 3.71 8.24 0.15
N TYR A 127 2.86 8.52 1.14
CA TYR A 127 3.29 8.93 2.47
C TYR A 127 4.01 7.79 3.20
N ASN A 128 3.49 6.57 3.11
CA ASN A 128 4.13 5.38 3.66
C ASN A 128 5.47 5.08 2.95
N ALA A 129 5.55 5.25 1.64
CA ALA A 129 6.80 5.08 0.87
C ALA A 129 7.88 6.08 1.31
N VAL A 130 7.53 7.34 1.56
CA VAL A 130 8.46 8.34 2.13
C VAL A 130 8.98 7.88 3.51
N ARG A 131 8.14 7.22 4.32
CA ARG A 131 8.58 6.64 5.60
C ARG A 131 9.53 5.46 5.40
N VAL A 132 9.28 4.59 4.41
CA VAL A 132 10.19 3.48 4.04
C VAL A 132 11.60 4.01 3.76
N VAL A 133 11.70 5.04 2.91
CA VAL A 133 12.97 5.67 2.54
C VAL A 133 13.61 6.41 3.71
N SER A 134 12.87 7.31 4.36
CA SER A 134 13.43 8.16 5.45
C SER A 134 13.88 7.36 6.67
N LYS A 135 13.25 6.20 6.92
CA LYS A 135 13.65 5.28 7.99
C LYS A 135 14.63 4.21 7.52
N LYS A 136 15.07 4.22 6.27
CA LYS A 136 16.13 3.37 5.71
C LYS A 136 15.87 1.86 5.80
N PHE A 137 14.62 1.43 5.65
CA PHE A 137 14.27 0.01 5.52
C PHE A 137 13.82 -0.36 4.10
N GLY A 138 14.12 0.51 3.13
CA GLY A 138 13.77 0.26 1.75
C GLY A 138 14.01 1.47 0.85
N VAL A 139 13.66 1.29 -0.42
CA VAL A 139 13.71 2.31 -1.47
C VAL A 139 12.32 2.57 -2.03
N GLN A 140 12.16 3.67 -2.76
CA GLN A 140 10.93 4.00 -3.48
C GLN A 140 11.19 3.99 -4.99
N VAL A 141 10.29 3.36 -5.74
CA VAL A 141 10.22 3.44 -7.20
C VAL A 141 8.84 3.99 -7.56
N LEU A 142 8.77 5.05 -8.35
CA LEU A 142 7.48 5.56 -8.82
C LEU A 142 6.99 4.72 -10.00
N PRO A 143 5.67 4.41 -10.08
CA PRO A 143 5.12 3.69 -11.23
C PRO A 143 5.47 4.35 -12.58
N SER A 144 5.46 5.68 -12.64
CA SER A 144 5.81 6.45 -13.85
C SER A 144 7.29 6.38 -14.25
N GLN A 145 8.15 5.85 -13.38
CA GLN A 145 9.59 5.72 -13.61
C GLN A 145 10.01 4.26 -13.83
N ILE A 146 9.05 3.34 -13.88
CA ILE A 146 9.38 1.93 -14.02
C ILE A 146 9.94 1.65 -15.42
N SER A 147 11.09 1.01 -15.43
CA SER A 147 11.69 0.38 -16.60
C SER A 147 12.43 -0.85 -16.10
N GLU A 148 12.68 -1.81 -16.99
CA GLU A 148 13.44 -3.02 -16.66
C GLU A 148 14.77 -2.69 -15.92
N PRO A 149 15.66 -1.82 -16.46
CA PRO A 149 16.94 -1.56 -15.81
C PRO A 149 16.79 -0.81 -14.47
N ALA A 150 15.89 0.18 -14.40
CA ALA A 150 15.71 0.97 -13.18
C ALA A 150 15.14 0.12 -12.04
N PHE A 151 14.16 -0.74 -12.33
CA PHE A 151 13.53 -1.57 -11.31
C PHE A 151 14.44 -2.71 -10.86
N THR A 152 15.16 -3.34 -11.80
CA THR A 152 16.19 -4.34 -11.47
C THR A 152 17.25 -3.75 -10.55
N ALA A 153 17.76 -2.56 -10.86
CA ALA A 153 18.76 -1.88 -10.04
C ALA A 153 18.25 -1.58 -8.63
N ALA A 154 17.01 -1.07 -8.49
CA ALA A 154 16.41 -0.79 -7.18
C ALA A 154 16.23 -2.05 -6.33
N ILE A 155 15.82 -3.17 -6.94
CA ILE A 155 15.70 -4.46 -6.24
C ILE A 155 17.08 -4.96 -5.80
N LEU A 156 18.07 -4.95 -6.69
CA LEU A 156 19.42 -5.40 -6.38
C LEU A 156 20.06 -4.53 -5.30
N GLU A 157 19.84 -3.22 -5.29
CA GLU A 157 20.30 -2.34 -4.22
C GLU A 157 19.79 -2.82 -2.86
N VAL A 158 18.49 -3.08 -2.72
CA VAL A 158 17.90 -3.55 -1.47
C VAL A 158 18.39 -4.94 -1.08
N LEU A 159 18.55 -5.84 -2.05
CA LEU A 159 19.00 -7.21 -1.80
C LEU A 159 20.49 -7.31 -1.44
N THR A 160 21.33 -6.40 -1.94
CA THR A 160 22.79 -6.46 -1.77
C THR A 160 23.33 -5.51 -0.72
N THR A 161 22.54 -4.53 -0.27
CA THR A 161 22.94 -3.56 0.75
C THR A 161 22.40 -3.95 2.13
N PRO A 162 23.23 -4.47 3.06
CA PRO A 162 22.75 -5.04 4.33
C PRO A 162 22.04 -4.04 5.25
N SER A 163 22.34 -2.75 5.13
CA SER A 163 21.77 -1.72 6.01
C SER A 163 20.24 -1.65 5.94
N TYR A 164 19.62 -1.99 4.80
CA TYR A 164 18.17 -2.06 4.68
C TYR A 164 17.59 -3.21 5.50
N SER A 165 18.17 -4.41 5.38
CA SER A 165 17.76 -5.58 6.16
C SER A 165 18.02 -5.40 7.65
N ASP A 166 19.16 -4.82 8.03
CA ASP A 166 19.52 -4.59 9.43
C ASP A 166 18.51 -3.63 10.09
N THR A 167 18.13 -2.59 9.36
CA THR A 167 17.14 -1.62 9.84
C THR A 167 15.75 -2.23 9.94
N ALA A 168 15.32 -3.02 8.94
CA ALA A 168 14.06 -3.75 8.99
C ALA A 168 14.02 -4.74 10.17
N GLN A 169 15.10 -5.47 10.42
CA GLN A 169 15.23 -6.40 11.54
C GLN A 169 15.19 -5.68 12.89
N ALA A 170 15.87 -4.53 13.02
CA ALA A 170 15.82 -3.71 14.22
C ALA A 170 14.40 -3.17 14.50
N MET A 171 13.64 -2.83 13.46
CA MET A 171 12.24 -2.44 13.57
C MET A 171 11.34 -3.62 13.96
N SER A 172 11.59 -4.82 13.41
CA SER A 172 10.91 -6.06 13.77
C SER A 172 11.02 -6.37 15.26
N VAL A 173 12.21 -6.25 15.83
CA VAL A 173 12.42 -6.42 17.28
C VAL A 173 11.52 -5.47 18.07
N LYS A 174 11.44 -4.19 17.68
CA LYS A 174 10.60 -3.19 18.37
C LYS A 174 9.10 -3.49 18.23
N ILE A 175 8.65 -3.91 17.06
CA ILE A 175 7.24 -4.24 16.81
C ILE A 175 6.83 -5.48 17.62
N ARG A 176 7.70 -6.48 17.72
CA ARG A 176 7.41 -7.74 18.44
C ARG A 176 7.64 -7.65 19.94
N ALA A 177 8.49 -6.73 20.43
CA ALA A 177 8.79 -6.56 21.85
C ALA A 177 7.66 -5.88 22.67
N ARG A 178 6.47 -5.70 22.09
CA ARG A 178 5.34 -5.10 22.80
C ARG A 178 4.89 -6.01 23.95
N LYS A 179 4.61 -5.42 25.10
CA LYS A 179 4.12 -6.14 26.30
C LYS A 179 2.66 -6.57 26.18
N ARG A 180 1.85 -5.79 25.47
CA ARG A 180 0.45 -6.11 25.15
C ARG A 180 0.29 -6.18 23.64
N THR A 181 -0.55 -7.10 23.20
CA THR A 181 -0.91 -7.16 21.78
C THR A 181 -1.75 -5.93 21.40
N PRO A 182 -1.74 -5.51 20.14
CA PRO A 182 -2.60 -4.42 19.65
C PRO A 182 -4.08 -4.63 19.95
N VAL A 183 -4.55 -5.88 19.97
CA VAL A 183 -5.93 -6.24 20.35
C VAL A 183 -6.17 -6.00 21.84
N GLN A 184 -5.24 -6.45 22.70
CA GLN A 184 -5.34 -6.20 24.15
C GLN A 184 -5.29 -4.72 24.49
N GLU A 185 -4.38 -3.97 23.86
CA GLU A 185 -4.29 -2.52 24.07
C GLU A 185 -5.56 -1.81 23.57
N GLY A 186 -6.13 -2.25 22.44
CA GLY A 186 -7.42 -1.78 21.97
C GLY A 186 -8.55 -2.05 22.96
N ALA A 187 -8.59 -3.25 23.54
CA ALA A 187 -9.56 -3.61 24.58
C ALA A 187 -9.40 -2.72 25.83
N ASP A 188 -8.17 -2.51 26.31
CA ASP A 188 -7.90 -1.63 27.45
C ASP A 188 -8.43 -0.19 27.20
N TRP A 189 -8.26 0.33 25.97
CA TRP A 189 -8.78 1.66 25.62
C TRP A 189 -10.30 1.72 25.55
N ILE A 190 -10.94 0.64 25.10
CA ILE A 190 -12.41 0.52 25.10
C ILE A 190 -12.92 0.47 26.55
N GLU A 191 -12.31 -0.34 27.41
CA GLU A 191 -12.65 -0.43 28.83
C GLU A 191 -12.50 0.93 29.53
N HIS A 192 -11.38 1.62 29.31
CA HIS A 192 -11.15 2.98 29.84
C HIS A 192 -12.22 3.97 29.39
N ALA A 193 -12.63 3.94 28.11
CA ALA A 193 -13.66 4.82 27.60
C ALA A 193 -15.03 4.57 28.25
N ILE A 194 -15.36 3.30 28.53
CA ILE A 194 -16.58 2.90 29.24
C ILE A 194 -16.53 3.39 30.70
N GLU A 195 -15.43 3.14 31.40
CA GLU A 195 -15.24 3.52 32.80
C GLU A 195 -15.31 5.03 33.01
N THR A 196 -14.71 5.79 32.09
CA THR A 196 -14.70 7.26 32.12
C THR A 196 -15.96 7.89 31.51
N LYS A 197 -16.90 7.08 31.00
CA LYS A 197 -18.13 7.55 30.32
C LYS A 197 -17.86 8.48 29.13
N GLY A 198 -16.75 8.28 28.42
CA GLY A 198 -16.40 9.05 27.22
C GLY A 198 -16.05 10.51 27.50
N GLU A 199 -15.04 10.75 28.33
CA GLU A 199 -14.53 12.09 28.66
C GLU A 199 -14.33 12.98 27.42
N PRO A 200 -14.60 14.30 27.48
CA PRO A 200 -14.58 15.21 26.33
C PRO A 200 -13.28 15.21 25.52
N TYR A 201 -12.14 14.87 26.12
CA TYR A 201 -10.84 14.81 25.42
C TYR A 201 -10.67 13.56 24.53
N LEU A 202 -11.53 12.54 24.69
CA LEU A 202 -11.57 11.36 23.83
C LEU A 202 -12.34 11.61 22.52
N TRP A 203 -13.06 12.72 22.45
CA TRP A 203 -13.76 13.16 21.25
C TRP A 203 -12.77 13.82 20.32
N LEU A 204 -12.82 13.46 19.03
CA LEU A 204 -12.08 14.24 18.05
C LEU A 204 -12.72 15.64 17.98
N PRO A 205 -11.94 16.73 17.93
CA PRO A 205 -12.49 18.08 17.74
C PRO A 205 -13.37 18.22 16.48
N ALA A 206 -13.30 17.26 15.56
CA ALA A 206 -14.13 17.17 14.36
C ALA A 206 -15.53 16.59 14.60
N GLU A 207 -15.78 15.91 15.73
CA GLU A 207 -17.11 15.42 16.13
C GLU A 207 -17.92 16.50 16.84
N ASP A 208 -17.28 17.52 17.39
CA ASP A 208 -17.93 18.76 17.82
C ASP A 208 -18.17 19.68 16.61
N LEU A 209 -19.08 19.24 15.74
CA LEU A 209 -19.57 20.04 14.61
C LEU A 209 -20.36 21.29 15.04
N SER A 210 -20.52 21.54 16.34
CA SER A 210 -21.12 22.78 16.84
C SER A 210 -20.27 24.03 16.54
N PHE A 211 -18.98 23.85 16.21
CA PHE A 211 -18.09 24.93 15.79
C PHE A 211 -18.21 25.31 14.30
N LEU A 212 -18.89 24.49 13.49
CA LEU A 212 -19.39 24.93 12.20
C LEU A 212 -20.78 25.51 12.45
N PRO A 213 -21.04 26.80 12.16
CA PRO A 213 -22.40 27.32 12.26
C PRO A 213 -23.29 26.47 11.36
N HIS A 214 -24.18 25.67 11.94
CA HIS A 214 -25.25 24.99 11.22
C HIS A 214 -25.99 26.06 10.40
N GLY A 215 -25.76 26.06 9.08
CA GLY A 215 -26.37 27.03 8.16
C GLY A 215 -25.48 28.21 7.75
N THR A 216 -24.17 28.04 7.56
CA THR A 216 -23.40 29.09 6.87
C THR A 216 -23.92 29.28 5.45
N ILE A 217 -24.38 30.51 5.21
CA ILE A 217 -24.74 31.20 3.96
C ILE A 217 -24.03 30.68 2.69
N ALA A 218 -22.81 30.14 2.79
CA ALA A 218 -22.04 29.57 1.69
C ALA A 218 -22.76 28.46 0.90
N THR A 219 -23.49 27.54 1.54
CA THR A 219 -24.23 26.47 0.82
C THR A 219 -25.39 27.02 0.00
N PHE A 220 -26.12 28.00 0.54
CA PHE A 220 -27.19 28.70 -0.20
C PHE A 220 -26.64 29.66 -1.27
N THR A 221 -25.46 30.24 -1.08
CA THR A 221 -24.84 31.14 -2.07
C THR A 221 -24.38 30.37 -3.31
N ILE A 222 -23.79 29.18 -3.13
CA ILE A 222 -23.35 28.33 -4.24
C ILE A 222 -24.54 27.82 -5.07
N LEU A 223 -25.65 27.45 -4.43
CA LEU A 223 -26.90 27.07 -5.10
C LEU A 223 -27.59 28.27 -5.79
N GLY A 224 -27.55 29.46 -5.18
CA GLY A 224 -28.12 30.68 -5.75
C GLY A 224 -27.39 31.17 -7.01
N ILE A 225 -26.05 31.13 -7.01
CA ILE A 225 -25.23 31.55 -8.16
C ILE A 225 -25.43 30.61 -9.36
N SER A 226 -25.56 29.30 -9.11
CA SER A 226 -25.77 28.32 -10.18
C SER A 226 -27.17 28.45 -10.81
N ALA A 227 -28.22 28.69 -10.03
CA ALA A 227 -29.56 28.95 -10.56
C ALA A 227 -29.64 30.25 -11.39
N ALA A 228 -29.00 31.34 -10.93
CA ALA A 228 -28.96 32.60 -11.65
C ALA A 228 -28.14 32.50 -12.96
N GLY A 229 -27.04 31.75 -12.95
CA GLY A 229 -26.24 31.47 -14.14
C GLY A 229 -27.00 30.69 -15.22
N VAL A 230 -27.77 29.67 -14.83
CA VAL A 230 -28.60 28.89 -15.76
C VAL A 230 -29.74 29.74 -16.33
N ALA A 231 -30.43 30.51 -15.49
CA ALA A 231 -31.51 31.41 -15.94
C ALA A 231 -31.00 32.53 -16.87
N GLY A 232 -29.82 33.09 -16.57
CA GLY A 232 -29.15 34.09 -17.40
C GLY A 232 -28.70 33.52 -18.75
N GLY A 233 -28.13 32.31 -18.74
CA GLY A 233 -27.75 31.58 -19.94
C GLY A 233 -28.96 31.29 -20.85
N LEU A 234 -30.06 30.81 -20.27
CA LEU A 234 -31.29 30.48 -21.01
C LEU A 234 -31.94 31.74 -21.62
N LYS A 235 -32.00 32.86 -20.88
CA LYS A 235 -32.48 34.14 -21.42
C LYS A 235 -31.61 34.66 -22.56
N LYS A 236 -30.28 34.51 -22.48
CA LYS A 236 -29.35 34.91 -23.53
C LYS A 236 -29.52 34.05 -24.78
N LEU A 237 -29.69 32.74 -24.62
CA LEU A 237 -29.94 31.80 -25.70
C LEU A 237 -31.26 32.12 -26.44
N LEU A 238 -32.35 32.33 -25.69
CA LEU A 238 -33.66 32.71 -26.23
C LEU A 238 -33.60 34.05 -26.99
N ARG A 239 -32.84 35.03 -26.52
CA ARG A 239 -32.61 36.31 -27.22
C ARG A 239 -31.84 36.14 -28.53
N ILE A 240 -30.84 35.26 -28.56
CA ILE A 240 -30.06 34.97 -29.78
C ILE A 240 -30.93 34.23 -30.80
N MET A 241 -31.69 33.23 -30.36
CA MET A 241 -32.63 32.50 -31.21
C MET A 241 -33.75 33.40 -31.77
N GLY A 242 -34.21 34.39 -31.00
CA GLY A 242 -35.20 35.38 -31.46
C GLY A 242 -34.65 36.36 -32.50
N ARG A 243 -33.34 36.65 -32.49
CA ARG A 243 -32.68 37.50 -33.51
C ARG A 243 -32.34 36.75 -34.80
N LEU A 244 -32.26 35.42 -34.76
CA LEU A 244 -32.02 34.55 -35.91
C LEU A 244 -33.30 34.19 -36.70
N ARG A 245 -34.46 34.69 -36.28
CA ARG A 245 -35.77 34.52 -36.96
C ARG A 245 -36.29 35.79 -37.64
N LEU A 246 -35.39 36.70 -38.00
CA LEU A 246 -35.66 37.82 -38.92
C LEU A 246 -34.69 37.74 -40.10
#